data_AF-A0A2P2KID2-F1
#
_entry.id   AF-A0A2P2KID2-F1
#
_cell.length_a   1.000
_cell.length_b   1.000
_cell.length_c   1.000
_cell.angle_alpha   90.00
_cell.angle_beta   90.00
_cell.angle_gamma   90.00
#
_symmetry.space_group_name_H-M   'P 1'
#
loop_
_entity.id
_entity.type
_entity.pdbx_description
1 polymer ?
#
loop_
_entity_poly.entity_id
_entity_poly.type
_entity_poly.pdbx_seq_one_letter_code
_entity_poly.pdbx_strand_id
1 'polypeptide(L)'
;MASSPPLLQHLLLRCLVRLCLVQAIFLPSLLSLEAQQTSLPASNFPWISDATYGKRHSSEYCAMYDICGTRSDGKVLNCPYGTPSVKPNELFSAKVQSLCPTITGNVCCTETQFDTLRTQVQQAIPFLVGCPACLRNFLNLFCELSCSPNQSLFINVTSTSEVNGNLTVDGIDYHITETFGEGLYNSCKDVKFGTMNTRAIDFVGAGAKNFKGDSLSCEY
;
A
#
# COMPACT_ATOMS: atom_id res chain seq x y z
N MET A 1 -55.09 -28.73 27.71
CA MET A 1 -55.39 -27.28 27.69
C MET A 1 -54.71 -26.66 28.89
N ALA A 2 -53.79 -25.69 28.67
CA ALA A 2 -53.15 -24.81 29.68
C ALA A 2 -52.37 -25.56 30.79
N SER A 3 -51.29 -25.09 31.43
CA SER A 3 -50.66 -23.78 31.59
C SER A 3 -49.37 -23.97 32.41
N SER A 4 -48.41 -23.04 32.24
CA SER A 4 -47.38 -22.61 33.22
C SER A 4 -45.96 -23.21 33.16
N PRO A 5 -44.91 -22.36 32.98
CA PRO A 5 -43.53 -22.57 33.43
C PRO A 5 -43.38 -21.99 34.86
N PRO A 6 -42.24 -21.51 35.40
CA PRO A 6 -40.81 -21.80 35.20
C PRO A 6 -40.15 -22.24 36.53
N LEU A 7 -39.20 -23.17 36.49
CA LEU A 7 -38.45 -23.57 37.70
C LEU A 7 -36.95 -23.69 37.40
N LEU A 8 -36.22 -22.89 38.15
CA LEU A 8 -35.04 -23.35 38.85
C LEU A 8 -33.82 -23.63 37.95
N GLN A 9 -33.06 -22.60 37.58
CA GLN A 9 -32.48 -21.60 38.50
C GLN A 9 -31.66 -22.23 39.64
N HIS A 10 -31.23 -23.50 39.49
CA HIS A 10 -30.27 -24.14 40.39
C HIS A 10 -28.94 -24.58 39.76
N LEU A 11 -28.85 -24.74 38.43
CA LEU A 11 -27.64 -25.29 37.81
C LEU A 11 -26.60 -24.25 37.36
N LEU A 12 -27.00 -23.10 36.82
CA LEU A 12 -26.03 -22.15 36.24
C LEU A 12 -25.36 -21.23 37.27
N LEU A 13 -26.00 -20.98 38.42
CA LEU A 13 -25.45 -20.11 39.47
C LEU A 13 -24.40 -20.80 40.36
N ARG A 14 -24.34 -22.14 40.35
CA ARG A 14 -23.35 -22.93 41.12
C ARG A 14 -22.01 -23.12 40.38
N CYS A 15 -21.99 -22.91 39.07
CA CYS A 15 -20.78 -23.04 38.26
C CYS A 15 -19.89 -21.77 38.33
N LEU A 16 -20.51 -20.59 38.50
CA LEU A 16 -19.81 -19.30 38.47
C LEU A 16 -19.12 -18.93 39.79
N VAL A 17 -19.51 -19.50 40.93
CA VAL A 17 -18.97 -19.09 42.25
C VAL A 17 -17.71 -19.90 42.67
N ARG A 18 -17.48 -21.08 42.10
CA ARG A 18 -16.36 -21.95 42.51
C ARG A 18 -15.06 -21.80 41.71
N LEU A 19 -15.06 -21.17 40.52
CA LEU A 19 -13.81 -20.91 39.80
C LEU A 19 -13.15 -19.57 40.18
N CYS A 20 -13.90 -18.59 40.69
CA CYS A 20 -13.35 -17.25 40.93
C CYS A 20 -12.68 -17.03 42.30
N LEU A 21 -12.70 -18.00 43.22
CA LEU A 21 -12.23 -17.79 44.60
C LEU A 21 -10.82 -18.30 44.91
N VAL A 22 -10.07 -18.86 43.94
CA VAL A 22 -8.80 -19.56 44.26
C VAL A 22 -7.53 -18.90 43.69
N GLN A 23 -7.59 -17.78 42.97
CA GLN A 23 -6.34 -17.13 42.48
C GLN A 23 -6.28 -15.60 42.64
N ALA A 24 -6.93 -15.07 43.68
CA ALA A 24 -6.85 -13.65 44.05
C ALA A 24 -5.99 -13.39 45.30
N ILE A 25 -4.76 -13.93 45.35
CA ILE A 25 -3.78 -13.51 46.34
C ILE A 25 -2.42 -13.35 45.62
N PHE A 26 -1.81 -12.18 45.79
CA PHE A 26 -0.49 -11.72 45.31
C PHE A 26 -0.45 -10.91 44.00
N LEU A 27 -0.91 -9.66 44.08
CA LEU A 27 -0.11 -8.48 43.65
C LEU A 27 0.76 -8.07 44.86
N PRO A 28 1.94 -7.42 44.73
CA PRO A 28 2.27 -6.44 43.69
C PRO A 28 3.75 -6.42 43.21
N SER A 29 4.03 -5.83 42.04
CA SER A 29 5.03 -4.75 41.88
C SER A 29 5.17 -4.33 40.40
N LEU A 30 5.18 -3.01 40.20
CA LEU A 30 5.45 -2.30 38.95
C LEU A 30 6.88 -2.55 38.49
N LEU A 31 7.07 -2.89 37.22
CA LEU A 31 8.27 -2.58 36.43
C LEU A 31 7.87 -2.44 34.96
N SER A 32 8.31 -1.35 34.35
CA SER A 32 8.12 -1.00 32.94
C SER A 32 8.56 -2.13 32.02
N LEU A 33 7.75 -2.43 30.99
CA LEU A 33 8.17 -3.29 29.90
C LEU A 33 8.52 -2.38 28.71
N GLU A 34 9.81 -2.04 28.60
CA GLU A 34 10.41 -1.60 27.34
C GLU A 34 10.11 -2.65 26.24
N ALA A 35 9.64 -2.18 25.09
CA ALA A 35 9.53 -2.99 23.89
C ALA A 35 10.94 -3.41 23.44
N GLN A 36 11.32 -4.66 23.71
CA GLN A 36 12.57 -5.25 23.23
C GLN A 36 12.43 -5.57 21.74
N GLN A 37 13.02 -4.70 20.91
CA GLN A 37 13.10 -4.91 19.46
C GLN A 37 14.07 -6.06 19.16
N THR A 38 13.53 -7.19 18.73
CA THR A 38 14.33 -8.33 18.25
C THR A 38 14.95 -7.97 16.90
N SER A 39 16.24 -7.65 16.89
CA SER A 39 17.05 -7.57 15.68
C SER A 39 17.34 -8.99 15.16
N LEU A 40 16.88 -9.31 13.96
CA LEU A 40 17.35 -10.47 13.20
C LEU A 40 18.64 -10.11 12.45
N PRO A 41 19.58 -11.06 12.27
CA PRO A 41 20.91 -10.76 11.77
C PRO A 41 20.88 -10.56 10.25
N ALA A 42 21.20 -9.34 9.80
CA ALA A 42 21.57 -9.07 8.41
C ALA A 42 22.87 -9.81 8.10
N SER A 43 22.80 -10.90 7.34
CA SER A 43 24.00 -11.53 6.78
C SER A 43 23.93 -11.50 5.26
N ASN A 44 24.93 -10.82 4.69
CA ASN A 44 25.43 -10.88 3.30
C ASN A 44 24.92 -9.89 2.23
N PHE A 45 24.69 -8.61 2.58
CA PHE A 45 24.75 -7.53 1.59
C PHE A 45 25.63 -6.35 2.07
N PRO A 46 26.75 -6.02 1.38
CA PRO A 46 27.70 -4.99 1.81
C PRO A 46 27.19 -3.53 1.85
N TRP A 47 25.93 -3.27 1.49
CA TRP A 47 25.35 -1.93 1.39
C TRP A 47 24.11 -1.72 2.27
N ILE A 48 23.64 -2.75 2.98
CA ILE A 48 22.45 -2.67 3.83
C ILE A 48 22.91 -2.47 5.29
N SER A 49 23.35 -1.27 5.62
CA SER A 49 23.70 -0.89 7.00
C SER A 49 22.57 -0.15 7.73
N ASP A 50 21.43 0.10 7.08
CA ASP A 50 20.31 0.85 7.68
C ASP A 50 18.96 0.57 6.98
N ALA A 51 18.60 -0.71 6.76
CA ALA A 51 17.22 -1.03 6.44
C ALA A 51 16.39 -0.88 7.72
N THR A 52 15.94 0.34 8.00
CA THR A 52 15.06 0.60 9.12
C THR A 52 13.71 -0.05 8.82
N TYR A 53 13.33 -1.05 9.61
CA TYR A 53 11.95 -1.49 9.76
C TYR A 53 11.18 -0.43 10.56
N GLY A 54 11.19 0.80 10.04
CA GLY A 54 10.74 2.02 10.72
C GLY A 54 10.27 3.04 9.69
N LYS A 55 9.11 3.65 9.97
CA LYS A 55 8.47 4.62 9.09
C LYS A 55 9.29 5.92 9.06
N ARG A 56 10.19 6.05 8.10
CA ARG A 56 10.88 7.31 7.82
C ARG A 56 10.17 8.05 6.69
N HIS A 57 9.65 9.23 7.01
CA HIS A 57 8.99 10.12 6.06
C HIS A 57 9.88 11.35 5.85
N SER A 58 10.60 11.39 4.72
CA SER A 58 11.45 12.52 4.38
C SER A 58 11.55 12.70 2.87
N SER A 59 11.95 13.89 2.43
CA SER A 59 12.29 14.11 1.02
C SER A 59 13.44 13.18 0.60
N GLU A 60 13.46 12.79 -0.68
CA GLU A 60 14.46 11.90 -1.27
C GLU A 60 14.56 10.53 -0.56
N TYR A 61 13.41 10.01 -0.11
CA TYR A 61 13.32 8.75 0.62
C TYR A 61 12.09 7.95 0.21
N CYS A 62 12.29 6.65 0.04
CA CYS A 62 11.35 5.65 -0.43
C CYS A 62 10.67 4.93 0.74
N ALA A 63 9.37 4.65 0.60
CA ALA A 63 8.64 3.81 1.56
C ALA A 63 8.92 2.32 1.33
N MET A 64 9.15 1.94 0.07
CA MET A 64 9.43 0.58 -0.37
C MET A 64 10.38 0.64 -1.57
N TYR A 65 11.22 -0.38 -1.75
CA TYR A 65 12.20 -0.41 -2.83
C TYR A 65 12.53 -1.84 -3.24
N ASP A 66 12.69 -2.08 -4.55
CA ASP A 66 12.94 -3.39 -5.16
C ASP A 66 11.81 -4.43 -4.99
N ILE A 67 11.97 -5.59 -5.64
CA ILE A 67 11.02 -6.71 -5.66
C ILE A 67 11.53 -7.86 -4.79
N CYS A 68 10.73 -8.28 -3.81
CA CYS A 68 11.09 -9.35 -2.87
C CYS A 68 10.27 -10.63 -3.02
N GLY A 69 9.22 -10.62 -3.83
CA GLY A 69 8.39 -11.81 -4.01
C GLY A 69 7.50 -11.76 -5.23
N THR A 70 6.74 -12.84 -5.40
CA THR A 70 5.76 -12.99 -6.48
C THR A 70 4.58 -13.77 -5.95
N ARG A 71 3.38 -13.25 -6.21
CA ARG A 71 2.11 -13.87 -5.81
C ARG A 71 1.76 -15.03 -6.74
N SER A 72 0.78 -15.84 -6.35
CA SER A 72 0.29 -16.99 -7.13
C SER A 72 -0.21 -16.65 -8.54
N ASP A 73 -0.62 -15.40 -8.80
CA ASP A 73 -1.05 -14.93 -10.11
C ASP A 73 0.10 -14.36 -10.97
N GLY A 74 1.34 -14.48 -10.52
CA GLY A 74 2.53 -14.01 -11.23
C GLY A 74 2.82 -12.51 -11.04
N LYS A 75 2.04 -11.78 -10.23
CA LYS A 75 2.33 -10.38 -9.91
C LYS A 75 3.46 -10.28 -8.89
N VAL A 76 4.41 -9.41 -9.18
CA VAL A 76 5.56 -9.14 -8.29
C VAL A 76 5.14 -8.27 -7.09
N LEU A 77 5.84 -8.47 -5.97
CA LEU A 77 5.60 -7.77 -4.71
C LEU A 77 6.86 -7.01 -4.29
N ASN A 78 6.67 -5.77 -3.84
CA ASN A 78 7.77 -4.90 -3.40
C ASN A 78 8.33 -5.34 -2.05
N CYS A 79 9.60 -5.03 -1.79
CA CYS A 79 10.19 -5.18 -0.47
C CYS A 79 9.72 -4.05 0.48
N PRO A 80 9.45 -4.32 1.76
CA PRO A 80 8.92 -3.33 2.70
C PRO A 80 9.99 -2.40 3.30
N TYR A 81 11.20 -2.43 2.78
CA TYR A 81 12.33 -1.67 3.32
C TYR A 81 12.40 -0.30 2.66
N GLY A 82 12.39 0.75 3.47
CA GLY A 82 12.63 2.11 3.01
C GLY A 82 14.11 2.34 2.70
N THR A 83 14.37 3.14 1.67
CA THR A 83 15.73 3.48 1.22
C THR A 83 15.79 4.95 0.81
N PRO A 84 16.97 5.59 0.81
CA PRO A 84 17.14 6.82 0.05
C PRO A 84 16.78 6.61 -1.43
N SER A 85 16.25 7.66 -2.07
CA SER A 85 16.03 7.65 -3.52
C SER A 85 17.37 7.50 -4.26
N VAL A 86 17.35 6.83 -5.40
CA VAL A 86 18.57 6.49 -6.15
C VAL A 86 18.61 7.28 -7.45
N LYS A 87 19.78 7.83 -7.80
CA LYS A 87 19.99 8.45 -9.10
C LYS A 87 20.04 7.38 -10.19
N PRO A 88 19.10 7.38 -11.16
CA PRO A 88 19.13 6.44 -12.27
C PRO A 88 20.28 6.75 -13.23
N ASN A 89 20.75 5.74 -13.97
CA ASN A 89 21.63 5.97 -15.12
C ASN A 89 20.89 6.70 -16.25
N GLU A 90 21.62 7.22 -17.25
CA GLU A 90 21.02 8.05 -18.30
C GLU A 90 19.96 7.31 -19.13
N LEU A 91 20.21 6.04 -19.46
CA LEU A 91 19.26 5.22 -20.22
C LEU A 91 17.97 4.98 -19.43
N PHE A 92 18.10 4.65 -18.14
CA PHE A 92 16.96 4.42 -17.27
C PHE A 92 16.20 5.72 -16.97
N SER A 93 16.91 6.83 -16.78
CA SER A 93 16.30 8.16 -16.64
C SER A 93 15.44 8.52 -17.86
N ALA A 94 15.96 8.34 -19.08
CA ALA A 94 15.21 8.56 -20.31
C ALA A 94 14.00 7.62 -20.43
N LYS A 95 14.17 6.36 -20.01
CA LYS A 95 13.09 5.36 -19.98
C LYS A 95 11.97 5.78 -19.00
N VAL A 96 12.30 6.25 -17.80
CA VAL A 96 11.34 6.80 -16.83
C VAL A 96 10.61 8.00 -17.42
N GLN A 97 11.33 8.96 -17.98
CA GLN A 97 10.74 10.18 -18.56
C GLN A 97 9.80 9.91 -19.75
N SER A 98 9.99 8.80 -20.47
CA SER A 98 9.11 8.42 -21.59
C SER A 98 7.67 8.12 -21.16
N LEU A 99 7.46 7.67 -19.92
CA LEU A 99 6.15 7.35 -19.35
C LEU A 99 5.73 8.35 -18.28
N CYS A 100 6.69 8.79 -17.47
CA CYS A 100 6.53 9.61 -16.28
C CYS A 100 7.29 10.94 -16.44
N PRO A 101 6.83 11.86 -17.30
CA PRO A 101 7.56 13.08 -17.62
C PRO A 101 7.69 14.06 -16.44
N THR A 102 6.89 13.89 -15.38
CA THR A 102 6.97 14.69 -14.16
C THR A 102 8.07 14.22 -13.20
N ILE A 103 8.56 12.99 -13.35
CA ILE A 103 9.58 12.42 -12.48
C ILE A 103 10.95 12.81 -13.04
N THR A 104 11.68 13.62 -12.29
CA THR A 104 13.02 14.10 -12.67
C THR A 104 14.00 13.89 -11.51
N GLY A 105 15.22 13.49 -11.83
CA GLY A 105 16.27 13.29 -10.82
C GLY A 105 16.28 11.87 -10.27
N ASN A 106 16.30 11.75 -8.94
CA ASN A 106 16.33 10.45 -8.27
C ASN A 106 14.96 9.75 -8.36
N VAL A 107 14.96 8.44 -8.16
CA VAL A 107 13.75 7.61 -8.22
C VAL A 107 13.73 6.56 -7.11
N CYS A 108 12.52 6.13 -6.74
CA CYS A 108 12.26 5.05 -5.77
C CYS A 108 11.89 3.72 -6.42
N CYS A 109 12.31 3.50 -7.66
CA CYS A 109 12.03 2.26 -8.39
C CYS A 109 13.28 1.72 -9.09
N THR A 110 13.38 0.40 -9.13
CA THR A 110 14.33 -0.31 -10.01
C THR A 110 13.78 -0.37 -11.45
N GLU A 111 14.65 -0.71 -12.40
CA GLU A 111 14.23 -0.86 -13.80
C GLU A 111 13.12 -1.94 -13.95
N THR A 112 13.22 -3.04 -13.20
CA THR A 112 12.21 -4.10 -13.18
C THR A 112 10.87 -3.62 -12.61
N GLN A 113 10.90 -2.81 -11.54
CA GLN A 113 9.68 -2.19 -10.99
C GLN A 113 9.04 -1.23 -12.00
N PHE A 114 9.84 -0.43 -12.70
CA PHE A 114 9.35 0.47 -13.74
C PHE A 114 8.76 -0.29 -14.94
N ASP A 115 9.39 -1.38 -15.39
CA ASP A 115 8.84 -2.19 -16.49
C ASP A 115 7.53 -2.88 -16.10
N THR A 116 7.39 -3.27 -14.84
CA THR A 116 6.13 -3.75 -14.27
C THR A 116 5.08 -2.64 -14.33
N LEU A 117 5.38 -1.45 -13.79
CA LEU A 117 4.51 -0.27 -13.86
C LEU A 117 4.04 -0.01 -15.30
N ARG A 118 4.98 0.05 -16.24
CA ARG A 118 4.70 0.31 -17.65
C ARG A 118 3.71 -0.70 -18.22
N THR A 119 3.94 -1.99 -17.96
CA THR A 119 3.08 -3.07 -18.45
C THR A 119 1.67 -2.96 -17.89
N GLN A 120 1.52 -2.63 -16.60
CA GLN A 120 0.20 -2.50 -15.96
C GLN A 120 -0.57 -1.29 -16.48
N VAL A 121 0.07 -0.11 -16.57
CA VAL A 121 -0.64 1.08 -17.04
C VAL A 121 -0.97 1.00 -18.53
N GLN A 122 -0.17 0.29 -19.33
CA GLN A 122 -0.43 0.07 -20.76
C GLN A 122 -1.79 -0.59 -21.03
N GLN A 123 -2.27 -1.45 -20.13
CA GLN A 123 -3.59 -2.08 -20.24
C GLN A 123 -4.73 -1.05 -20.13
N ALA A 124 -4.51 0.05 -19.40
CA ALA A 124 -5.50 1.10 -19.22
C ALA A 124 -5.48 2.16 -20.33
N ILE A 125 -4.35 2.33 -21.02
CA ILE A 125 -4.15 3.40 -22.04
C ILE A 125 -5.29 3.46 -23.07
N PRO A 126 -5.75 2.35 -23.70
CA PRO A 126 -6.80 2.41 -24.72
C PRO A 126 -8.10 3.07 -24.25
N PHE A 127 -8.40 3.02 -22.95
CA PHE A 127 -9.60 3.66 -22.40
C PHE A 127 -9.43 5.18 -22.21
N LEU A 128 -8.19 5.67 -22.15
CA LEU A 128 -7.84 7.04 -21.77
C LEU A 128 -7.29 7.89 -22.93
N VAL A 129 -6.87 7.26 -24.04
CA VAL A 129 -6.28 7.98 -25.20
C VAL A 129 -7.20 9.04 -25.82
N GLY A 130 -8.52 8.95 -25.60
CA GLY A 130 -9.47 9.96 -26.07
C GLY A 130 -9.26 11.35 -25.44
N CYS A 131 -8.53 11.45 -24.33
CA CYS A 131 -8.21 12.71 -23.66
C CYS A 131 -6.78 12.68 -23.09
N PRO A 132 -5.83 13.44 -23.67
CA PRO A 132 -4.45 13.48 -23.19
C PRO A 132 -4.30 13.94 -21.73
N ALA A 133 -5.19 14.81 -21.23
CA ALA A 133 -5.14 15.27 -19.84
C ALA A 133 -5.48 14.14 -18.85
N CYS A 134 -6.54 13.37 -19.13
CA CYS A 134 -6.91 12.19 -18.34
C CYS A 134 -5.79 11.16 -18.32
N LEU A 135 -5.24 10.85 -19.49
CA LEU A 135 -4.13 9.91 -19.61
C LEU A 135 -2.92 10.37 -18.79
N ARG A 136 -2.52 11.64 -18.89
CA ARG A 136 -1.38 12.19 -18.14
C ARG A 136 -1.61 12.14 -16.63
N ASN A 137 -2.78 12.55 -16.15
CA ASN A 137 -3.09 12.52 -14.72
C ASN A 137 -3.13 11.09 -14.18
N PHE A 138 -3.70 10.16 -14.95
CA PHE A 138 -3.73 8.74 -14.60
C PHE A 138 -2.32 8.15 -14.52
N LEU A 139 -1.47 8.42 -15.51
CA LEU A 139 -0.08 7.95 -15.49
C LEU A 139 0.68 8.56 -14.31
N ASN A 140 0.53 9.87 -14.06
CA ASN A 140 1.18 10.54 -12.94
C ASN A 140 0.82 9.93 -11.60
N LEU A 141 -0.43 9.50 -11.38
CA LEU A 141 -0.84 8.81 -10.16
C LEU A 141 0.03 7.57 -9.88
N PHE A 142 0.20 6.70 -10.87
CA PHE A 142 0.98 5.47 -10.70
C PHE A 142 2.50 5.72 -10.75
N CYS A 143 2.94 6.73 -11.48
CA CYS A 143 4.33 7.18 -11.49
C CYS A 143 4.76 7.71 -10.12
N GLU A 144 3.94 8.54 -9.48
CA GLU A 144 4.21 9.04 -8.13
C GLU A 144 4.19 7.90 -7.10
N LEU A 145 3.22 6.99 -7.21
CA LEU A 145 3.16 5.80 -6.35
C LEU A 145 4.44 4.96 -6.44
N SER A 146 4.94 4.74 -7.66
CA SER A 146 5.98 3.73 -7.90
C SER A 146 7.39 4.29 -7.87
N CYS A 147 7.61 5.49 -8.43
CA CYS A 147 8.95 5.98 -8.76
C CYS A 147 9.28 7.36 -8.16
N SER A 148 8.35 8.01 -7.47
CA SER A 148 8.62 9.34 -6.89
C SER A 148 9.84 9.32 -5.97
N PRO A 149 10.78 10.28 -6.07
CA PRO A 149 11.88 10.38 -5.13
C PRO A 149 11.41 10.67 -3.70
N ASN A 150 10.20 11.21 -3.55
CA ASN A 150 9.63 11.61 -2.27
C ASN A 150 8.53 10.63 -1.80
N GLN A 151 8.53 9.39 -2.30
CA GLN A 151 7.48 8.39 -2.08
C GLN A 151 7.10 8.23 -0.61
N SER A 152 8.07 8.26 0.31
CA SER A 152 7.78 8.12 1.74
C SER A 152 6.88 9.21 2.30
N LEU A 153 6.82 10.41 1.73
CA LEU A 153 5.98 11.50 2.27
C LEU A 153 4.48 11.24 2.16
N PHE A 154 4.07 10.35 1.25
CA PHE A 154 2.66 10.10 0.96
C PHE A 154 2.33 8.61 0.84
N ILE A 155 3.30 7.70 1.05
CA ILE A 155 3.05 6.26 1.15
C ILE A 155 3.45 5.72 2.51
N ASN A 156 2.55 4.94 3.08
CA ASN A 156 2.75 4.18 4.31
C ASN A 156 2.58 2.69 4.03
N VAL A 157 3.60 1.87 4.34
CA VAL A 157 3.42 0.42 4.39
C VAL A 157 2.61 0.09 5.65
N THR A 158 1.43 -0.53 5.46
CA THR A 158 0.48 -0.84 6.53
C THR A 158 0.58 -2.29 6.99
N SER A 159 0.75 -3.22 6.05
CA SER A 159 0.96 -4.64 6.32
C SER A 159 2.10 -5.21 5.49
N THR A 160 2.73 -6.24 6.04
CA THR A 160 3.73 -7.06 5.37
C THR A 160 3.37 -8.53 5.52
N SER A 161 3.74 -9.33 4.52
CA SER A 161 3.50 -10.77 4.49
C SER A 161 4.77 -11.49 4.07
N GLU A 162 4.92 -12.75 4.47
CA GLU A 162 6.07 -13.57 4.07
C GLU A 162 5.68 -14.43 2.86
N VAL A 163 6.41 -14.27 1.76
CA VAL A 163 6.20 -15.00 0.51
C VAL A 163 7.50 -15.66 0.11
N ASN A 164 7.51 -17.00 0.05
CA ASN A 164 8.68 -17.81 -0.29
C ASN A 164 9.92 -17.52 0.59
N GLY A 165 9.71 -17.20 1.87
CA GLY A 165 10.80 -16.90 2.82
C GLY A 165 11.30 -15.45 2.78
N ASN A 166 10.72 -14.59 1.93
CA ASN A 166 11.03 -13.17 1.88
C ASN A 166 9.87 -12.33 2.41
N LEU A 167 10.20 -11.26 3.14
CA LEU A 167 9.20 -10.30 3.59
C LEU A 167 8.81 -9.36 2.44
N THR A 168 7.52 -9.25 2.18
CA THR A 168 6.94 -8.45 1.10
C THR A 168 5.89 -7.47 1.61
N VAL A 169 5.69 -6.38 0.88
CA VAL A 169 4.58 -5.45 1.12
C VAL A 169 3.27 -6.14 0.80
N ASP A 170 2.34 -6.10 1.75
CA ASP A 170 1.01 -6.69 1.65
C ASP A 170 -0.09 -5.63 1.64
N GLY A 171 0.18 -4.46 2.22
CA GLY A 171 -0.74 -3.35 2.27
C GLY A 171 -0.01 -2.02 2.31
N ILE A 172 -0.57 -1.03 1.62
CA ILE A 172 -0.11 0.35 1.67
C ILE A 172 -1.28 1.33 1.81
N ASP A 173 -1.04 2.44 2.48
CA ASP A 173 -1.85 3.64 2.40
C ASP A 173 -1.15 4.65 1.50
N TYR A 174 -1.82 5.07 0.43
CA TYR A 174 -1.34 6.10 -0.49
C TYR A 174 -2.18 7.38 -0.36
N HIS A 175 -1.60 8.39 0.26
CA HIS A 175 -2.23 9.67 0.51
C HIS A 175 -2.24 10.56 -0.74
N ILE A 176 -3.42 11.02 -1.12
CA ILE A 176 -3.63 11.85 -2.32
C ILE A 176 -4.33 13.13 -1.91
N THR A 177 -3.86 14.26 -2.43
CA THR A 177 -4.50 15.55 -2.18
C THR A 177 -5.83 15.64 -2.92
N GLU A 178 -6.80 16.30 -2.29
CA GLU A 178 -8.11 16.55 -2.90
C GLU A 178 -7.98 17.22 -4.27
N THR A 179 -7.09 18.22 -4.40
CA THR A 179 -6.82 18.90 -5.67
C THR A 179 -6.36 17.95 -6.77
N PHE A 180 -5.47 17.00 -6.46
CA PHE A 180 -5.01 16.02 -7.44
C PHE A 180 -6.13 15.04 -7.80
N GLY A 181 -6.84 14.51 -6.81
CA GLY A 181 -7.93 13.56 -7.00
C GLY A 181 -9.10 14.14 -7.80
N GLU A 182 -9.52 15.36 -7.49
CA GLU A 182 -10.52 16.09 -8.27
C GLU A 182 -10.04 16.41 -9.68
N GLY A 183 -8.77 16.81 -9.84
CA GLY A 183 -8.16 17.04 -11.15
C GLY A 183 -8.17 15.78 -12.02
N LEU A 184 -7.79 14.64 -11.45
CA LEU A 184 -7.85 13.34 -12.10
C LEU A 184 -9.30 13.00 -12.51
N TYR A 185 -10.24 13.05 -11.57
CA TYR A 185 -11.65 12.75 -11.84
C TYR A 185 -12.23 13.66 -12.93
N ASN A 186 -12.07 14.99 -12.79
CA ASN A 186 -12.60 15.96 -13.74
C ASN A 186 -11.98 15.83 -15.13
N SER A 187 -10.71 15.43 -15.23
CA SER A 187 -10.08 15.19 -16.52
C SER A 187 -10.62 13.94 -17.24
N CYS A 188 -11.17 12.97 -16.49
CA CYS A 188 -11.58 11.67 -17.01
C CYS A 188 -13.10 11.45 -17.12
N LYS A 189 -13.93 12.19 -16.36
CA LYS A 189 -15.37 11.92 -16.20
C LYS A 189 -16.17 11.94 -17.51
N ASP A 190 -15.79 12.77 -18.49
CA ASP A 190 -16.49 12.93 -19.76
C ASP A 190 -15.78 12.22 -20.93
N VAL A 191 -14.66 11.55 -20.66
CA VAL A 191 -13.87 10.84 -21.66
C VAL A 191 -14.62 9.58 -22.08
N LYS A 192 -14.81 9.41 -23.39
CA LYS A 192 -15.47 8.23 -23.96
C LYS A 192 -14.46 7.26 -24.52
N PHE A 193 -14.65 5.98 -24.24
CA PHE A 193 -13.95 4.91 -24.93
C PHE A 193 -14.62 4.69 -26.29
N GLY A 194 -13.92 5.08 -27.35
CA GLY A 194 -14.50 5.26 -28.68
C GLY A 194 -15.15 4.01 -29.29
N THR A 195 -14.72 2.81 -28.92
CA THR A 195 -15.22 1.55 -29.48
C THR A 195 -16.51 1.05 -28.83
N MET A 196 -16.82 1.45 -27.59
CA MET A 196 -17.95 0.91 -26.81
C MET A 196 -18.97 1.97 -26.37
N ASN A 197 -18.75 3.26 -26.68
CA ASN A 197 -19.58 4.39 -26.20
C ASN A 197 -19.79 4.41 -24.66
N THR A 198 -18.89 3.78 -23.93
CA THR A 198 -18.81 3.79 -22.46
C THR A 198 -17.83 4.86 -22.00
N ARG A 199 -17.95 5.34 -20.75
CA ARG A 199 -16.99 6.33 -20.23
C ARG A 199 -15.72 5.64 -19.75
N ALA A 200 -14.59 6.33 -19.90
CA ALA A 200 -13.30 5.87 -19.39
C ALA A 200 -13.33 5.57 -17.89
N ILE A 201 -13.97 6.44 -17.11
CA ILE A 201 -14.09 6.33 -15.65
C ILE A 201 -14.85 5.07 -15.20
N ASP A 202 -15.69 4.50 -16.06
CA ASP A 202 -16.39 3.25 -15.76
C ASP A 202 -15.41 2.06 -15.70
N PHE A 203 -14.26 2.14 -16.39
CA PHE A 203 -13.17 1.15 -16.31
C PHE A 203 -12.13 1.49 -15.24
N VAL A 204 -11.54 2.69 -15.32
CA VAL A 204 -10.38 3.04 -14.46
C VAL A 204 -10.76 3.53 -13.07
N GLY A 205 -11.99 4.02 -12.90
CA GLY A 205 -12.54 4.48 -11.62
C GLY A 205 -13.69 3.63 -11.12
N ALA A 206 -13.89 2.42 -11.69
CA ALA A 206 -14.99 1.52 -11.34
C ALA A 206 -16.38 2.19 -11.29
N GLY A 207 -16.63 3.16 -12.17
CA GLY A 207 -17.92 3.87 -12.25
C GLY A 207 -18.09 5.04 -11.27
N ALA A 208 -16.99 5.51 -10.66
CA ALA A 208 -16.96 6.65 -9.75
C ALA A 208 -17.74 7.87 -10.28
N LYS A 209 -18.45 8.56 -9.39
CA LYS A 209 -19.26 9.76 -9.67
C LYS A 209 -18.68 11.05 -9.10
N ASN A 210 -17.65 10.92 -8.28
CA ASN A 210 -16.86 12.00 -7.70
C ASN A 210 -15.56 11.41 -7.13
N PHE A 211 -14.63 12.29 -6.78
CA PHE A 211 -13.52 11.96 -5.90
C PHE A 211 -13.94 12.24 -4.45
N LYS A 212 -13.67 11.30 -3.55
CA LYS A 212 -13.85 11.45 -2.10
C LYS A 212 -12.76 10.67 -1.39
N GLY A 213 -11.90 11.36 -0.66
CA GLY A 213 -10.95 10.73 0.24
C GLY A 213 -9.55 11.32 0.18
N ASP A 214 -8.80 11.04 1.24
CA ASP A 214 -7.48 11.61 1.48
C ASP A 214 -6.39 10.51 1.40
N SER A 215 -6.80 9.23 1.30
CA SER A 215 -5.94 8.05 1.22
C SER A 215 -6.58 6.93 0.41
N LEU A 216 -5.77 6.26 -0.43
CA LEU A 216 -6.08 5.00 -1.09
C LEU A 216 -5.38 3.87 -0.34
N SER A 217 -6.14 3.04 0.37
CA SER A 217 -5.61 1.81 0.95
C SER A 217 -5.60 0.71 -0.13
N CYS A 218 -4.41 0.18 -0.43
CA CYS A 218 -4.21 -0.90 -1.38
C CYS A 218 -3.72 -2.13 -0.62
N GLU A 219 -4.52 -3.18 -0.60
CA GLU A 219 -4.19 -4.48 -0.03
C GLU A 219 -4.01 -5.50 -1.18
N TYR A 220 -3.05 -6.41 -1.05
CA TYR A 220 -2.68 -7.40 -2.06
C TYR A 220 -3.38 -8.75 -1.92
#